data_AF-A0A534G5Y8-F1
#
_entry.id   AF-A0A534G5Y8-F1
#
_cell.length_a   1.000
_cell.length_b   1.000
_cell.length_c   1.000
_cell.angle_alpha   90.00
_cell.angle_beta   90.00
_cell.angle_gamma   90.00
#
_symmetry.space_group_name_H-M   'P 1'
#
loop_
_entity.id
_entity.type
_entity.pdbx_description
1 polymer ?
#
loop_
_entity_poly.entity_id
_entity_poly.type
_entity_poly.pdbx_seq_one_letter_code
_entity_poly.pdbx_strand_id
1 'polypeptide(L)'
;LVPTNIRFRDGSFSNFNNTDLAGNAGFNEIFPLFSWYVIETNSTRFKNTGIHVVYDAGGPADGTCTSTTAPCKSSAIAANMANTFETVSVPAALRVPGAVYCNNADCTGKSILSGPGSSDAPSACTINPTTGATSCTGTALSTGRIDPPWVTSEGWQGFSGQNSFLEFGKAPFQAGENGGIHGEVIYASTRPFDDPQLLLHTSWTPDVPGVTINLYQVGTAPDGTQSLTLVDTTKTSSWDDWAQGFRSDGNPNMNCPGQLAQPTTSAGGDLFFFTLYNQPMYLDVYNNGGTPAHTVPNNSQFKCYDGMHNWNQLQPVPYDGMYQFPSIVNRDPTSGAAANVPGSTTNPAGTGTPGLMAGSNCTICVANPTDGTPMLPSGQYVVEMLVPPGYELVKEEDKNILIGDNYIAPVTVQFPGLGGSIYILPDQASVAAVYNGNQGAASGFNPTNAQNPSQTFGRQSSLSSGEGDTGSVEIFWPCVGTTRIVPDFISLFPQSTEVAPFAGAKRHLCDRKL
;
A
#
# COMPACT_ATOMS: atom_id res chain seq x y z
N LEU A 1 -0.55 14.03 -15.63
CA LEU A 1 0.49 13.60 -14.69
C LEU A 1 -0.12 12.50 -13.82
N VAL A 2 0.66 11.48 -13.47
CA VAL A 2 0.26 10.37 -12.61
C VAL A 2 1.08 10.48 -11.31
N PRO A 3 0.43 10.52 -10.13
CA PRO A 3 1.14 10.51 -8.85
C PRO A 3 1.99 9.26 -8.69
N THR A 4 3.23 9.44 -8.24
CA THR A 4 4.19 8.39 -7.93
C THR A 4 4.78 8.67 -6.55
N ASN A 5 4.64 7.72 -5.65
CA ASN A 5 5.02 7.90 -4.25
C ASN A 5 6.11 6.89 -3.87
N ILE A 6 7.01 7.34 -2.99
CA ILE A 6 7.93 6.48 -2.27
C ILE A 6 7.49 6.44 -0.82
N ARG A 7 7.29 5.24 -0.30
CA ARG A 7 6.95 4.96 1.09
C ARG A 7 8.08 4.23 1.80
N PHE A 8 8.15 4.43 3.10
CA PHE A 8 8.86 3.51 3.99
C PHE A 8 8.06 2.21 4.11
N ARG A 9 8.67 1.17 4.68
CA ARG A 9 8.01 -0.15 4.89
C ARG A 9 6.74 -0.04 5.72
N ASP A 10 6.75 0.84 6.71
CA ASP A 10 5.63 1.13 7.61
C ASP A 10 4.49 1.92 6.96
N GLY A 11 4.53 2.13 5.64
CA GLY A 11 3.48 2.84 4.88
C GLY A 11 3.63 4.36 4.87
N SER A 12 4.41 4.96 5.78
CA SER A 12 4.60 6.40 5.82
C SER A 12 5.29 6.93 4.55
N PHE A 13 4.92 8.14 4.12
CA PHE A 13 5.49 8.72 2.90
C PHE A 13 6.91 9.25 3.11
N SER A 14 7.82 8.79 2.26
CA SER A 14 9.17 9.35 2.16
C SER A 14 9.21 10.53 1.20
N ASN A 15 8.66 10.34 -0.02
CA ASN A 15 8.70 11.34 -1.07
C ASN A 15 7.46 11.26 -1.96
N PHE A 16 7.02 12.43 -2.40
CA PHE A 16 5.97 12.58 -3.42
C PHE A 16 6.60 13.04 -4.73
N ASN A 17 6.13 12.49 -5.84
CA ASN A 17 6.47 12.98 -7.16
C ASN A 17 5.29 12.78 -8.12
N ASN A 18 5.38 13.40 -9.29
CA ASN A 18 4.43 13.23 -10.37
C ASN A 18 5.16 12.98 -11.67
N THR A 19 4.59 12.17 -12.54
CA THR A 19 5.13 12.03 -13.89
C THR A 19 5.05 13.35 -14.65
N ASP A 20 6.03 13.60 -15.52
CA ASP A 20 5.97 14.67 -16.52
C ASP A 20 4.97 14.33 -17.66
N LEU A 21 4.88 15.19 -18.69
CA LEU A 21 4.00 14.94 -19.84
C LEU A 21 4.46 13.77 -20.72
N ALA A 22 5.72 13.34 -20.60
CA ALA A 22 6.27 12.17 -21.27
C ALA A 22 6.10 10.88 -20.44
N GLY A 23 5.61 10.99 -19.20
CA GLY A 23 5.37 9.85 -18.31
C GLY A 23 6.54 9.53 -17.37
N ASN A 24 7.60 10.35 -17.33
CA ASN A 24 8.78 10.10 -16.50
C ASN A 24 8.65 10.75 -15.11
N ALA A 25 9.09 10.05 -14.07
CA ALA A 25 9.26 10.58 -12.72
C ALA A 25 10.65 10.19 -12.20
N GLY A 26 11.53 11.18 -11.99
CA GLY A 26 12.90 10.95 -11.52
C GLY A 26 13.05 11.13 -10.01
N PHE A 27 13.77 10.22 -9.36
CA PHE A 27 14.10 10.26 -7.94
C PHE A 27 15.62 10.32 -7.74
N ASN A 28 16.23 11.44 -8.13
CA ASN A 28 17.69 11.57 -8.25
C ASN A 28 18.40 11.89 -6.92
N GLU A 29 17.66 12.33 -5.91
CA GLU A 29 18.21 12.79 -4.62
C GLU A 29 17.67 11.98 -3.44
N ILE A 30 17.41 10.69 -3.66
CA ILE A 30 16.99 9.78 -2.61
C ILE A 30 18.20 9.03 -2.07
N PHE A 31 18.44 9.16 -0.77
CA PHE A 31 19.56 8.50 -0.12
C PHE A 31 19.25 7.01 0.08
N PRO A 32 20.14 6.09 -0.34
CA PRO A 32 19.95 4.67 -0.06
C PRO A 32 20.15 4.41 1.44
N LEU A 33 19.07 4.08 2.15
CA LEU A 33 19.11 3.78 3.59
C LEU A 33 19.66 2.39 3.93
N PHE A 34 20.09 1.62 2.92
CA PHE A 34 20.36 0.19 3.04
C PHE A 34 19.17 -0.61 3.57
N SER A 35 17.96 -0.08 3.39
CA SER A 35 16.69 -0.73 3.68
C SER A 35 15.74 -0.53 2.50
N TRP A 36 14.68 -1.32 2.46
CA TRP A 36 13.70 -1.28 1.39
C TRP A 36 12.78 -0.05 1.51
N TYR A 37 12.65 0.66 0.41
CA TYR A 37 11.51 1.53 0.14
C TYR A 37 10.42 0.75 -0.57
N VAL A 38 9.21 1.31 -0.64
CA VAL A 38 8.13 0.81 -1.47
C VAL A 38 7.70 1.92 -2.44
N ILE A 39 7.75 1.63 -3.73
CA ILE A 39 7.37 2.56 -4.80
C ILE A 39 5.99 2.14 -5.31
N GLU A 40 5.08 3.09 -5.38
CA GLU A 40 3.75 2.89 -5.94
C GLU A 40 3.36 4.01 -6.92
N THR A 41 2.37 3.70 -7.76
CA THR A 41 1.74 4.68 -8.65
C THR A 41 0.23 4.60 -8.53
N ASN A 42 -0.45 5.73 -8.75
CA ASN A 42 -1.90 5.78 -8.67
C ASN A 42 -2.58 4.70 -9.53
N SER A 43 -3.54 3.97 -8.94
CA SER A 43 -4.35 2.92 -9.57
C SER A 43 -5.85 3.26 -9.65
N THR A 44 -6.27 4.42 -9.13
CA THR A 44 -7.69 4.84 -9.11
C THR A 44 -8.23 5.22 -10.50
N ARG A 45 -7.41 5.88 -11.32
CA ARG A 45 -7.82 6.39 -12.64
C ARG A 45 -7.51 5.42 -13.79
N PHE A 46 -6.46 4.63 -13.64
CA PHE A 46 -5.96 3.73 -14.68
C PHE A 46 -5.66 2.37 -14.07
N LYS A 47 -6.04 1.31 -14.78
CA LYS A 47 -5.68 -0.05 -14.37
C LYS A 47 -4.22 -0.31 -14.67
N ASN A 48 -3.60 -1.13 -13.83
CA ASN A 48 -2.25 -1.61 -14.06
C ASN A 48 -2.27 -2.73 -15.10
N THR A 49 -1.33 -2.72 -16.06
CA THR A 49 -1.20 -3.77 -17.08
C THR A 49 0.04 -4.64 -16.87
N GLY A 50 0.85 -4.31 -15.87
CA GLY A 50 2.13 -4.94 -15.57
C GLY A 50 3.19 -3.88 -15.28
N ILE A 51 4.30 -4.29 -14.68
CA ILE A 51 5.41 -3.40 -14.35
C ILE A 51 6.65 -3.97 -15.03
N HIS A 52 7.28 -3.18 -15.91
CA HIS A 52 8.58 -3.56 -16.43
C HIS A 52 9.67 -3.04 -15.49
N VAL A 53 10.55 -3.93 -15.09
CA VAL A 53 11.51 -3.73 -14.02
C VAL A 53 12.91 -4.02 -14.53
N VAL A 54 13.82 -3.07 -14.33
CA VAL A 54 15.24 -3.23 -14.61
C VAL A 54 16.03 -2.63 -13.46
N TYR A 55 16.82 -3.46 -12.78
CA TYR A 55 17.79 -2.99 -11.78
C TYR A 55 19.21 -3.07 -12.36
N ASP A 56 20.08 -2.16 -11.95
CA ASP A 56 21.51 -2.23 -12.25
C ASP A 56 22.20 -3.30 -11.40
N ALA A 57 22.82 -4.29 -12.06
CA ALA A 57 23.59 -5.37 -11.45
C ALA A 57 24.99 -4.91 -10.97
N GLY A 58 25.35 -3.65 -11.19
CA GLY A 58 26.62 -3.05 -10.82
C GLY A 58 27.74 -3.34 -11.82
N GLY A 59 28.78 -2.52 -11.80
CA GLY A 59 29.90 -2.60 -12.75
C GLY A 59 29.75 -1.62 -13.92
N PRO A 60 30.42 -1.87 -15.07
CA PRO A 60 30.33 -1.00 -16.23
C PRO A 60 28.91 -0.98 -16.78
N ALA A 61 28.43 0.23 -17.09
CA ALA A 61 27.21 0.45 -17.85
C ALA A 61 27.16 -0.42 -19.12
N ASP A 62 25.95 -0.80 -19.55
CA ASP A 62 25.76 -1.55 -20.78
C ASP A 62 26.47 -0.89 -21.98
N GLY A 63 27.08 -1.71 -22.83
CA GLY A 63 27.88 -1.26 -23.97
C GLY A 63 29.27 -0.70 -23.63
N THR A 64 29.67 -0.63 -22.35
CA THR A 64 30.97 -0.07 -21.92
C THR A 64 31.96 -1.10 -21.37
N CYS A 65 31.60 -2.39 -21.33
CA CYS A 65 32.47 -3.43 -20.79
C CYS A 65 33.74 -3.62 -21.63
N THR A 66 34.88 -3.71 -20.93
CA THR A 66 36.21 -3.85 -21.55
C THR A 66 36.88 -5.20 -21.24
N SER A 67 36.27 -6.02 -20.38
CA SER A 67 36.84 -7.31 -19.96
C SER A 67 35.77 -8.29 -19.47
N THR A 68 36.15 -9.56 -19.38
CA THR A 68 35.31 -10.62 -18.80
C THR A 68 35.24 -10.59 -17.26
N THR A 69 36.08 -9.78 -16.60
CA THR A 69 36.05 -9.56 -15.15
C THR A 69 35.05 -8.47 -14.74
N ALA A 70 34.52 -7.72 -15.71
CA ALA A 70 33.52 -6.69 -15.53
C ALA A 70 32.49 -6.80 -16.68
N PRO A 71 31.73 -7.92 -16.73
CA PRO A 71 30.80 -8.17 -17.82
C PRO A 71 29.65 -7.15 -17.79
N CYS A 72 29.21 -6.76 -18.98
CA CYS A 72 28.02 -5.93 -19.16
C CYS A 72 27.16 -6.47 -20.30
N LYS A 73 25.92 -6.01 -20.38
CA LYS A 73 25.03 -6.27 -21.51
C LYS A 73 25.14 -5.13 -22.53
N SER A 74 24.14 -4.99 -23.39
CA SER A 74 24.07 -3.96 -24.44
C SER A 74 22.64 -3.41 -24.55
N SER A 75 21.89 -3.43 -23.45
CA SER A 75 20.53 -2.86 -23.42
C SER A 75 20.60 -1.36 -23.61
N ALA A 76 19.72 -0.83 -24.46
CA ALA A 76 19.63 0.62 -24.70
C ALA A 76 18.73 1.32 -23.67
N ILE A 77 18.07 0.56 -22.77
CA ILE A 77 17.17 1.12 -21.77
C ILE A 77 17.84 2.25 -20.99
N ALA A 78 17.07 3.34 -20.79
CA ALA A 78 17.51 4.53 -20.06
C ALA A 78 18.91 5.02 -20.46
N ALA A 79 19.23 5.01 -21.75
CA ALA A 79 20.51 5.44 -22.31
C ALA A 79 21.74 4.65 -21.82
N ASN A 80 21.58 3.35 -21.57
CA ASN A 80 22.62 2.45 -21.06
C ASN A 80 23.12 2.81 -19.65
N MET A 81 22.29 3.47 -18.84
CA MET A 81 22.68 3.93 -17.50
C MET A 81 22.73 2.83 -16.41
N ALA A 82 22.55 1.57 -16.78
CA ALA A 82 22.67 0.41 -15.88
C ALA A 82 23.51 -0.69 -16.53
N ASN A 83 24.16 -1.51 -15.71
CA ASN A 83 24.61 -2.82 -16.13
C ASN A 83 23.46 -3.82 -15.98
N THR A 84 23.00 -4.40 -17.09
CA THR A 84 21.87 -5.34 -17.05
C THR A 84 22.32 -6.80 -17.11
N PHE A 85 23.62 -7.08 -16.94
CA PHE A 85 24.16 -8.43 -16.93
C PHE A 85 23.87 -9.16 -15.61
N GLU A 86 22.79 -9.94 -15.58
CA GLU A 86 22.42 -10.74 -14.41
C GLU A 86 23.31 -12.00 -14.33
N THR A 87 24.38 -11.93 -13.54
CA THR A 87 25.34 -13.05 -13.44
C THR A 87 24.75 -14.26 -12.71
N VAL A 88 24.00 -14.02 -11.64
CA VAL A 88 23.41 -15.07 -10.80
C VAL A 88 21.90 -14.86 -10.74
N SER A 89 21.19 -15.66 -11.51
CA SER A 89 19.73 -15.58 -11.60
C SER A 89 19.02 -16.36 -10.53
N VAL A 90 17.85 -15.88 -10.14
CA VAL A 90 16.92 -16.68 -9.35
C VAL A 90 16.51 -17.95 -10.14
N PRO A 91 16.47 -19.12 -9.49
CA PRO A 91 15.95 -20.35 -10.09
C PRO A 91 14.50 -20.16 -10.56
N ALA A 92 14.09 -20.89 -11.59
CA ALA A 92 12.74 -20.77 -12.15
C ALA A 92 11.62 -20.93 -11.11
N ALA A 93 11.81 -21.79 -10.09
CA ALA A 93 10.85 -21.99 -9.01
C ALA A 93 10.72 -20.79 -8.04
N LEU A 94 11.75 -19.94 -7.95
CA LEU A 94 11.79 -18.77 -7.05
C LEU A 94 11.42 -17.46 -7.77
N ARG A 95 11.09 -17.52 -9.06
CA ARG A 95 10.63 -16.38 -9.83
C ARG A 95 9.27 -15.89 -9.32
N VAL A 96 9.02 -14.60 -9.50
CA VAL A 96 7.73 -13.97 -9.20
C VAL A 96 6.61 -14.69 -9.95
N PRO A 97 5.54 -15.15 -9.27
CA PRO A 97 4.43 -15.84 -9.92
C PRO A 97 3.81 -15.01 -11.05
N GLY A 98 3.77 -15.56 -12.25
CA GLY A 98 3.22 -14.91 -13.44
C GLY A 98 4.17 -13.98 -14.19
N ALA A 99 5.31 -13.62 -13.61
CA ALA A 99 6.27 -12.71 -14.23
C ALA A 99 7.02 -13.34 -15.41
N VAL A 100 7.49 -12.50 -16.32
CA VAL A 100 8.29 -12.89 -17.49
C VAL A 100 9.69 -12.32 -17.37
N TYR A 101 10.70 -13.18 -17.33
CA TYR A 101 12.12 -12.80 -17.23
C TYR A 101 12.78 -12.82 -18.61
N CYS A 102 13.61 -11.82 -18.88
CA CYS A 102 14.11 -11.55 -20.23
C CYS A 102 15.63 -11.64 -20.32
N ASN A 103 16.15 -12.15 -21.44
CA ASN A 103 17.58 -12.16 -21.72
C ASN A 103 18.14 -10.81 -22.21
N ASN A 104 17.26 -9.86 -22.51
CA ASN A 104 17.55 -8.47 -22.83
C ASN A 104 16.65 -7.58 -21.94
N ALA A 105 17.22 -6.50 -21.40
CA ALA A 105 16.55 -5.71 -20.37
C ALA A 105 15.43 -4.79 -20.88
N ASP A 106 15.28 -4.60 -22.20
CA ASP A 106 14.10 -3.96 -22.78
C ASP A 106 12.92 -4.96 -22.90
N CYS A 107 13.14 -6.24 -22.63
CA CYS A 107 12.16 -7.31 -22.79
C CYS A 107 11.49 -7.34 -24.19
N THR A 108 12.23 -6.93 -25.24
CA THR A 108 11.69 -6.81 -26.60
C THR A 108 11.12 -8.14 -27.09
N GLY A 109 9.85 -8.13 -27.52
CA GLY A 109 9.14 -9.32 -28.01
C GLY A 109 8.66 -10.27 -26.91
N LYS A 110 8.80 -9.91 -25.64
CA LYS A 110 8.20 -10.62 -24.49
C LYS A 110 6.95 -9.86 -24.03
N SER A 111 6.03 -10.59 -23.40
CA SER A 111 4.82 -10.02 -22.82
C SER A 111 4.30 -10.91 -21.70
N ILE A 112 3.72 -10.29 -20.67
CA ILE A 112 3.02 -11.02 -19.60
C ILE A 112 1.87 -11.89 -20.15
N LEU A 113 1.28 -11.51 -21.29
CA LEU A 113 0.21 -12.28 -21.94
C LEU A 113 0.68 -13.64 -22.46
N SER A 114 1.98 -13.80 -22.72
CA SER A 114 2.57 -15.09 -23.09
C SER A 114 2.79 -16.00 -21.88
N GLY A 115 2.56 -15.49 -20.67
CA GLY A 115 2.70 -16.20 -19.42
C GLY A 115 4.16 -16.46 -19.02
N PRO A 116 4.38 -16.92 -17.78
CA PRO A 116 5.72 -17.11 -17.20
C PRO A 116 6.56 -18.15 -17.94
N GLY A 117 5.92 -19.11 -18.63
CA GLY A 117 6.59 -20.11 -19.47
C GLY A 117 7.32 -19.52 -20.69
N SER A 118 7.06 -18.26 -21.05
CA SER A 118 7.79 -17.53 -22.09
C SER A 118 9.11 -16.92 -21.62
N SER A 119 9.42 -17.01 -20.32
CA SER A 119 10.65 -16.48 -19.73
C SER A 119 11.89 -17.15 -20.31
N ASP A 120 12.97 -16.40 -20.45
CA ASP A 120 14.28 -16.96 -20.79
C ASP A 120 14.89 -17.72 -19.61
N ALA A 121 15.81 -18.63 -19.93
CA ALA A 121 16.46 -19.49 -18.93
C ALA A 121 17.34 -18.67 -17.96
N PRO A 122 17.43 -19.05 -16.67
CA PRO A 122 18.37 -18.44 -15.72
C PRO A 122 19.82 -18.46 -16.24
N SER A 123 20.61 -17.44 -15.87
CA SER A 123 22.04 -17.39 -16.18
C SER A 123 22.79 -18.59 -15.63
N ALA A 124 23.55 -19.26 -16.49
CA ALA A 124 24.48 -20.34 -16.12
C ALA A 124 25.93 -19.84 -16.21
N CYS A 125 26.31 -18.96 -15.29
CA CYS A 125 27.61 -18.31 -15.25
C CYS A 125 28.51 -18.86 -14.14
N THR A 126 29.82 -18.85 -14.38
CA THR A 126 30.86 -19.22 -13.42
C THR A 126 31.91 -18.13 -13.37
N ILE A 127 32.33 -17.75 -12.16
CA ILE A 127 33.41 -16.79 -11.93
C ILE A 127 34.67 -17.56 -11.58
N ASN A 128 35.75 -17.32 -12.31
CA ASN A 128 37.03 -17.96 -12.02
C ASN A 128 37.59 -17.45 -10.67
N PRO A 129 37.92 -18.34 -9.71
CA PRO A 129 38.36 -17.93 -8.38
C PRO A 129 39.76 -17.27 -8.36
N THR A 130 40.54 -17.41 -9.42
CA THR A 130 41.90 -16.85 -9.54
C THR A 130 41.92 -15.54 -10.32
N THR A 131 41.16 -15.45 -11.43
CA THR A 131 41.18 -14.28 -12.32
C THR A 131 39.99 -13.35 -12.16
N GLY A 132 38.92 -13.79 -11.48
CA GLY A 132 37.65 -13.06 -11.41
C GLY A 132 36.89 -13.02 -12.73
N ALA A 133 37.34 -13.74 -13.77
CA ALA A 133 36.70 -13.73 -15.07
C ALA A 133 35.38 -14.52 -15.04
N THR A 134 34.31 -13.89 -15.53
CA THR A 134 32.99 -14.52 -15.68
C THR A 134 32.87 -15.20 -17.04
N SER A 135 32.43 -16.46 -17.04
CA SER A 135 32.09 -17.23 -18.24
C SER A 135 30.71 -17.83 -18.10
N CYS A 136 29.86 -17.73 -19.12
CA CYS A 136 28.51 -18.29 -19.10
C CYS A 136 28.33 -19.34 -20.20
N THR A 137 27.54 -20.36 -19.89
CA THR A 137 27.07 -21.31 -20.90
C THR A 137 25.75 -20.81 -21.46
N GLY A 138 25.70 -20.59 -22.77
CA GLY A 138 24.55 -19.99 -23.43
C GLY A 138 24.41 -18.49 -23.17
N THR A 139 23.22 -17.96 -23.46
CA THR A 139 22.91 -16.54 -23.29
C THR A 139 22.58 -16.26 -21.83
N ALA A 140 23.38 -15.42 -21.16
CA ALA A 140 23.05 -14.93 -19.83
C ALA A 140 21.69 -14.19 -19.84
N LEU A 141 20.95 -14.29 -18.75
CA LEU A 141 19.75 -13.49 -18.52
C LEU A 141 20.12 -12.01 -18.39
N SER A 142 19.13 -11.13 -18.47
CA SER A 142 19.27 -9.73 -18.07
C SER A 142 18.53 -9.47 -16.76
N THR A 143 18.76 -8.30 -16.16
CA THR A 143 17.99 -7.85 -14.99
C THR A 143 16.56 -7.40 -15.32
N GLY A 144 16.19 -7.42 -16.61
CA GLY A 144 14.84 -7.08 -17.08
C GLY A 144 13.82 -8.17 -16.84
N ARG A 145 12.71 -7.79 -16.20
CA ARG A 145 11.52 -8.63 -16.03
C ARG A 145 10.24 -7.81 -16.18
N ILE A 146 9.16 -8.47 -16.58
CA ILE A 146 7.81 -7.91 -16.60
C ILE A 146 7.01 -8.59 -15.50
N ASP A 147 6.67 -7.84 -14.46
CA ASP A 147 5.81 -8.29 -13.38
C ASP A 147 4.33 -8.16 -13.76
N PRO A 148 3.47 -9.10 -13.30
CA PRO A 148 2.09 -9.18 -13.73
C PRO A 148 1.21 -8.05 -13.17
N PRO A 149 0.02 -7.80 -13.76
CA PRO A 149 -0.90 -6.73 -13.36
C PRO A 149 -1.30 -6.72 -11.88
N TRP A 150 -1.24 -7.87 -11.20
CA TRP A 150 -1.58 -7.96 -9.79
C TRP A 150 -0.54 -7.32 -8.87
N VAL A 151 0.68 -7.09 -9.35
CA VAL A 151 1.69 -6.32 -8.61
C VAL A 151 1.35 -4.85 -8.75
N THR A 152 1.10 -4.18 -7.62
CA THR A 152 0.71 -2.76 -7.59
C THR A 152 1.81 -1.84 -7.08
N SER A 153 2.81 -2.41 -6.43
CA SER A 153 3.95 -1.72 -5.81
C SER A 153 5.20 -2.58 -5.86
N GLU A 154 6.34 -1.89 -5.91
CA GLU A 154 7.66 -2.52 -5.99
C GLU A 154 8.53 -2.04 -4.84
N GLY A 155 9.14 -2.99 -4.15
CA GLY A 155 10.17 -2.75 -3.16
C GLY A 155 11.43 -2.31 -3.86
N TRP A 156 12.07 -1.25 -3.36
CA TRP A 156 13.31 -0.74 -3.91
C TRP A 156 14.38 -0.65 -2.83
N GLN A 157 15.48 -1.36 -3.07
CA GLN A 157 16.73 -1.18 -2.35
C GLN A 157 17.74 -0.64 -3.35
N GLY A 158 18.36 0.50 -3.05
CA GLY A 158 19.31 1.15 -3.96
C GLY A 158 20.71 1.24 -3.38
N PHE A 159 21.67 1.52 -4.25
CA PHE A 159 23.03 1.88 -3.87
C PHE A 159 23.56 3.06 -4.69
N SER A 160 24.47 3.83 -4.10
CA SER A 160 25.01 5.04 -4.74
C SER A 160 25.72 4.69 -6.06
N GLY A 161 25.37 5.42 -7.12
CA GLY A 161 25.94 5.22 -8.46
C GLY A 161 25.32 4.06 -9.26
N GLN A 162 24.30 3.38 -8.75
CA GLN A 162 23.53 2.37 -9.47
C GLN A 162 22.12 2.90 -9.76
N ASN A 163 21.60 2.59 -10.95
CA ASN A 163 20.29 3.07 -11.39
C ASN A 163 19.27 1.94 -11.46
N SER A 164 18.01 2.27 -11.22
CA SER A 164 16.90 1.32 -11.22
C SER A 164 15.74 1.96 -11.97
N PHE A 165 15.08 1.18 -12.82
CA PHE A 165 14.03 1.64 -13.72
C PHE A 165 12.77 0.81 -13.49
N LEU A 166 11.67 1.52 -13.25
CA LEU A 166 10.34 0.96 -13.09
C LEU A 166 9.41 1.64 -14.09
N GLU A 167 8.83 0.84 -14.98
CA GLU A 167 7.88 1.29 -15.98
C GLU A 167 6.52 0.68 -15.66
N PHE A 168 5.68 1.45 -14.97
CA PHE A 168 4.31 1.05 -14.64
C PHE A 168 3.42 1.17 -15.88
N GLY A 169 3.03 0.03 -16.46
CA GLY A 169 2.07 -0.02 -17.55
C GLY A 169 0.67 0.37 -17.07
N LYS A 170 0.09 1.43 -17.64
CA LYS A 170 -1.24 1.94 -17.28
C LYS A 170 -2.17 1.98 -18.48
N ALA A 171 -3.42 1.55 -18.29
CA ALA A 171 -4.46 1.63 -19.32
C ALA A 171 -5.78 2.18 -18.74
N PRO A 172 -6.62 2.83 -19.56
CA PRO A 172 -8.00 3.15 -19.15
C PRO A 172 -8.80 1.87 -18.89
N PHE A 173 -9.72 1.94 -17.93
CA PHE A 173 -10.74 0.91 -17.73
C PHE A 173 -11.67 0.84 -18.93
N GLN A 174 -12.03 -0.38 -19.36
CA GLN A 174 -13.02 -0.60 -20.41
C GLN A 174 -14.44 -0.41 -19.86
N ALA A 175 -15.43 -0.30 -20.76
CA ALA A 175 -16.83 -0.22 -20.34
C ALA A 175 -17.23 -1.46 -19.52
N GLY A 176 -17.75 -1.24 -18.31
CA GLY A 176 -18.12 -2.32 -17.38
C GLY A 176 -16.98 -2.89 -16.54
N GLU A 177 -15.77 -2.35 -16.67
CA GLU A 177 -14.60 -2.72 -15.85
C GLU A 177 -14.41 -1.74 -14.68
N ASN A 178 -13.94 -2.22 -13.53
CA ASN A 178 -13.53 -1.36 -12.41
C ASN A 178 -12.27 -1.92 -11.71
N GLY A 179 -11.58 -1.04 -10.99
CA GLY A 179 -10.36 -1.38 -10.22
C GLY A 179 -10.61 -1.90 -8.81
N GLY A 180 -11.88 -2.13 -8.45
CA GLY A 180 -12.27 -2.47 -7.09
C GLY A 180 -12.17 -1.29 -6.11
N ILE A 181 -12.09 -1.60 -4.81
CA ILE A 181 -11.98 -0.63 -3.71
C ILE A 181 -10.68 -0.91 -2.97
N HIS A 182 -9.84 0.09 -2.78
CA HIS A 182 -8.59 -0.03 -2.05
C HIS A 182 -8.38 1.19 -1.17
N GLY A 183 -7.49 1.04 -0.20
CA GLY A 183 -7.10 2.12 0.69
C GLY A 183 -6.06 1.62 1.67
N GLU A 184 -5.89 2.37 2.76
CA GLU A 184 -4.95 2.02 3.83
C GLU A 184 -5.54 2.36 5.21
N VAL A 185 -4.95 1.81 6.26
CA VAL A 185 -5.29 2.15 7.65
C VAL A 185 -4.12 2.88 8.27
N ILE A 186 -4.32 4.17 8.53
CA ILE A 186 -3.30 5.08 9.03
C ILE A 186 -3.29 5.07 10.56
N TYR A 187 -2.11 5.01 11.16
CA TYR A 187 -1.92 5.34 12.56
C TYR A 187 -1.90 6.86 12.72
N ALA A 188 -3.08 7.45 12.84
CA ALA A 188 -3.29 8.89 12.96
C ALA A 188 -2.86 9.42 14.34
N SER A 189 -1.55 9.41 14.60
CA SER A 189 -0.92 9.92 15.84
C SER A 189 -1.11 11.43 16.02
N THR A 190 -1.29 12.15 14.92
CA THR A 190 -1.59 13.59 14.91
C THR A 190 -2.87 13.88 14.15
N ARG A 191 -3.69 14.78 14.69
CA ARG A 191 -4.97 15.16 14.11
C ARG A 191 -5.06 16.68 13.87
N PRO A 192 -4.87 17.15 12.61
CA PRO A 192 -4.92 18.57 12.28
C PRO A 192 -6.32 19.14 12.05
N PHE A 193 -7.28 18.33 11.61
CA PHE A 193 -8.62 18.78 11.24
C PHE A 193 -9.66 18.56 12.33
N ASP A 194 -10.66 19.43 12.42
CA ASP A 194 -11.79 19.30 13.37
C ASP A 194 -12.79 18.21 12.97
N ASP A 195 -12.88 17.87 11.68
CA ASP A 195 -13.75 16.80 11.16
C ASP A 195 -12.89 15.59 10.80
N PRO A 196 -13.05 14.42 11.45
CA PRO A 196 -12.24 13.24 11.17
C PRO A 196 -12.47 12.68 9.76
N GLN A 197 -13.57 13.03 9.08
CA GLN A 197 -13.81 12.68 7.67
C GLN A 197 -12.74 13.27 6.73
N LEU A 198 -12.15 14.40 7.11
CA LEU A 198 -11.17 15.13 6.31
C LEU A 198 -9.72 14.71 6.62
N LEU A 199 -9.53 13.69 7.47
CA LEU A 199 -8.19 13.18 7.75
C LEU A 199 -7.62 12.51 6.50
N LEU A 200 -6.41 12.94 6.19
CA LEU A 200 -5.56 12.44 5.13
C LEU A 200 -4.29 11.83 5.75
N HIS A 201 -3.59 11.02 4.97
CA HIS A 201 -2.32 10.46 5.38
C HIS A 201 -1.22 11.53 5.33
N THR A 202 -0.78 11.98 6.50
CA THR A 202 0.32 12.94 6.62
C THR A 202 1.67 12.24 6.51
N SER A 203 2.68 12.87 5.92
CA SER A 203 3.94 12.19 5.58
C SER A 203 4.71 11.53 6.74
N TRP A 204 4.43 11.88 7.99
CA TRP A 204 5.09 11.35 9.18
C TRP A 204 4.28 10.30 9.95
N THR A 205 3.05 9.99 9.53
CA THR A 205 2.24 8.95 10.19
C THR A 205 2.54 7.60 9.55
N PRO A 206 2.85 6.55 10.32
CA PRO A 206 2.90 5.20 9.77
C PRO A 206 1.49 4.65 9.58
N ASP A 207 1.39 3.55 8.87
CA ASP A 207 0.18 2.76 8.71
C ASP A 207 0.18 1.55 9.66
N VAL A 208 -0.99 0.91 9.80
CA VAL A 208 -1.21 -0.20 10.74
C VAL A 208 -1.40 -1.51 9.96
N PRO A 209 -0.45 -2.47 10.04
CA PRO A 209 -0.59 -3.77 9.41
C PRO A 209 -1.57 -4.70 10.16
N GLY A 210 -2.11 -5.71 9.46
CA GLY A 210 -2.90 -6.80 10.06
C GLY A 210 -4.31 -6.42 10.55
N VAL A 211 -4.78 -5.22 10.24
CA VAL A 211 -6.12 -4.73 10.61
C VAL A 211 -7.18 -5.42 9.75
N THR A 212 -8.26 -5.90 10.37
CA THR A 212 -9.32 -6.57 9.62
C THR A 212 -10.24 -5.52 8.99
N ILE A 213 -10.47 -5.64 7.68
CA ILE A 213 -11.31 -4.76 6.89
C ILE A 213 -12.45 -5.58 6.30
N ASN A 214 -13.68 -5.14 6.55
CA ASN A 214 -14.90 -5.72 6.00
C ASN A 214 -15.45 -4.83 4.89
N LEU A 215 -16.01 -5.46 3.86
CA LEU A 215 -16.75 -4.81 2.80
C LEU A 215 -18.23 -5.21 2.87
N TYR A 216 -19.09 -4.23 2.98
CA TYR A 216 -20.54 -4.42 2.97
C TYR A 216 -21.15 -3.87 1.69
N GLN A 217 -22.03 -4.62 1.04
CA GLN A 217 -22.89 -4.08 -0.01
C GLN A 217 -24.08 -3.37 0.63
N VAL A 218 -24.35 -2.14 0.18
CA VAL A 218 -25.51 -1.37 0.58
C VAL A 218 -26.74 -1.86 -0.18
N GLY A 219 -27.81 -2.16 0.56
CA GLY A 219 -29.11 -2.55 0.05
C GLY A 219 -30.24 -1.87 0.81
N THR A 220 -31.45 -2.38 0.61
CA THR A 220 -32.66 -1.91 1.27
C THR A 220 -33.35 -3.08 1.97
N ALA A 221 -33.57 -2.95 3.28
CA ALA A 221 -34.32 -3.91 4.08
C ALA A 221 -35.81 -3.88 3.70
N PRO A 222 -36.60 -4.92 4.04
CA PRO A 222 -38.04 -4.97 3.72
C PRO A 222 -38.87 -3.80 4.28
N ASP A 223 -38.39 -3.14 5.32
CA ASP A 223 -39.02 -1.96 5.94
C ASP A 223 -38.63 -0.63 5.26
N GLY A 224 -37.83 -0.67 4.18
CA GLY A 224 -37.35 0.50 3.45
C GLY A 224 -36.10 1.14 4.03
N THR A 225 -35.55 0.63 5.14
CA THR A 225 -34.31 1.14 5.72
C THR A 225 -33.07 0.61 4.99
N GLN A 226 -31.91 1.25 5.19
CA GLN A 226 -30.65 0.76 4.63
C GLN A 226 -30.26 -0.57 5.28
N SER A 227 -29.92 -1.57 4.46
CA SER A 227 -29.32 -2.83 4.91
C SER A 227 -27.86 -2.91 4.49
N LEU A 228 -27.02 -3.54 5.30
CA LEU A 228 -25.63 -3.87 4.97
C LEU A 228 -25.49 -5.39 4.92
N THR A 229 -24.99 -5.91 3.81
CA THR A 229 -24.67 -7.34 3.65
C THR A 229 -23.16 -7.48 3.54
N LEU A 230 -22.53 -8.26 4.41
CA LEU A 230 -21.10 -8.54 4.33
C LEU A 230 -20.82 -9.34 3.05
N VAL A 231 -19.93 -8.83 2.20
CA VAL A 231 -19.63 -9.44 0.89
C VAL A 231 -18.17 -9.79 0.70
N ASP A 232 -17.26 -9.18 1.46
CA ASP A 232 -15.84 -9.51 1.43
C ASP A 232 -15.18 -9.13 2.77
N THR A 233 -14.09 -9.79 3.12
CA THR A 233 -13.25 -9.49 4.28
C THR A 233 -11.79 -9.71 3.89
N THR A 234 -10.94 -8.74 4.24
CA THR A 234 -9.48 -8.81 4.05
C THR A 234 -8.76 -8.31 5.30
N LYS A 235 -7.43 -8.38 5.28
CA LYS A 235 -6.57 -7.71 6.25
C LYS A 235 -5.70 -6.68 5.56
N THR A 236 -5.31 -5.64 6.28
CA THR A 236 -4.26 -4.75 5.81
C THR A 236 -2.94 -5.50 5.72
N SER A 237 -2.16 -5.20 4.69
CA SER A 237 -0.88 -5.84 4.42
C SER A 237 0.15 -5.53 5.51
N SER A 238 1.11 -6.44 5.65
CA SER A 238 2.37 -6.19 6.34
C SER A 238 3.51 -6.45 5.37
N TRP A 239 4.42 -5.49 5.26
CA TRP A 239 5.67 -5.63 4.53
C TRP A 239 6.48 -6.81 5.09
N ASP A 240 6.59 -6.92 6.42
CA ASP A 240 7.39 -7.95 7.08
C ASP A 240 6.79 -9.35 6.89
N ASP A 241 5.47 -9.50 7.03
CA ASP A 241 4.79 -10.77 6.74
C ASP A 241 4.98 -11.19 5.28
N TRP A 242 4.99 -10.24 4.33
CA TRP A 242 5.24 -10.55 2.93
C TRP A 242 6.69 -10.95 2.70
N ALA A 243 7.64 -10.09 3.08
CA ALA A 243 9.06 -10.24 2.81
C ALA A 243 9.66 -11.51 3.43
N GLN A 244 9.15 -11.91 4.60
CA GLN A 244 9.58 -13.13 5.31
C GLN A 244 8.57 -14.29 5.19
N GLY A 245 7.49 -14.09 4.42
CA GLY A 245 6.44 -15.07 4.22
C GLY A 245 6.72 -16.04 3.08
N PHE A 246 5.85 -17.04 3.01
CA PHE A 246 5.92 -18.12 2.03
C PHE A 246 4.64 -18.21 1.22
N ARG A 247 4.78 -18.54 -0.05
CA ARG A 247 3.68 -18.88 -0.97
C ARG A 247 3.11 -20.25 -0.64
N SER A 248 2.01 -20.61 -1.29
CA SER A 248 1.34 -21.91 -1.12
C SER A 248 2.20 -23.13 -1.50
N ASP A 249 3.27 -22.96 -2.28
CA ASP A 249 4.23 -24.01 -2.63
C ASP A 249 5.42 -24.10 -1.65
N GLY A 250 5.41 -23.32 -0.57
CA GLY A 250 6.47 -23.30 0.44
C GLY A 250 7.71 -22.51 0.04
N ASN A 251 7.71 -21.83 -1.11
CA ASN A 251 8.80 -20.93 -1.50
C ASN A 251 8.58 -19.51 -0.93
N PRO A 252 9.65 -18.75 -0.62
CA PRO A 252 9.51 -17.37 -0.15
C PRO A 252 8.79 -16.48 -1.16
N ASN A 253 8.03 -15.47 -0.68
CA ASN A 253 7.37 -14.50 -1.55
C ASN A 253 8.37 -13.60 -2.29
N MET A 254 9.51 -13.29 -1.66
CA MET A 254 10.51 -12.36 -2.14
C MET A 254 11.87 -13.08 -2.27
N ASN A 255 12.45 -13.08 -3.48
CA ASN A 255 13.71 -13.77 -3.78
C ASN A 255 14.62 -12.89 -4.63
N CYS A 256 15.87 -12.70 -4.18
CA CYS A 256 16.80 -11.75 -4.77
C CYS A 256 17.93 -12.46 -5.52
N PRO A 257 18.21 -12.09 -6.78
CA PRO A 257 19.38 -12.56 -7.53
C PRO A 257 20.69 -11.94 -6.99
N GLY A 258 21.83 -12.46 -7.44
CA GLY A 258 23.14 -11.84 -7.22
C GLY A 258 24.04 -12.53 -6.18
N GLN A 259 23.50 -13.32 -5.26
CA GLN A 259 24.32 -14.05 -4.28
C GLN A 259 25.01 -15.25 -4.94
N LEU A 260 26.34 -15.29 -4.91
CA LEU A 260 27.08 -16.44 -5.41
C LEU A 260 26.91 -17.67 -4.50
N ALA A 261 27.09 -18.86 -5.07
CA ALA A 261 27.07 -20.10 -4.31
C ALA A 261 28.32 -20.24 -3.43
N GLN A 262 28.45 -21.39 -2.75
CA GLN A 262 29.64 -21.73 -1.98
C GLN A 262 30.91 -21.65 -2.86
N PRO A 263 32.00 -21.04 -2.38
CA PRO A 263 33.26 -21.04 -3.11
C PRO A 263 33.81 -22.47 -3.26
N THR A 264 34.35 -22.78 -4.44
CA THR A 264 35.02 -24.05 -4.74
C THR A 264 36.40 -23.81 -5.34
N THR A 265 37.18 -24.87 -5.58
CA THR A 265 38.48 -24.74 -6.26
C THR A 265 38.37 -24.31 -7.73
N SER A 266 37.20 -24.46 -8.35
CA SER A 266 36.96 -24.13 -9.75
C SER A 266 35.96 -22.98 -9.97
N ALA A 267 35.33 -22.46 -8.91
CA ALA A 267 34.38 -21.35 -8.98
C ALA A 267 34.50 -20.43 -7.75
N GLY A 268 34.52 -19.12 -7.98
CA GLY A 268 34.37 -18.12 -6.93
C GLY A 268 33.01 -18.24 -6.24
N GLY A 269 32.95 -17.78 -4.99
CA GLY A 269 31.73 -17.83 -4.17
C GLY A 269 31.49 -16.51 -3.44
N ASP A 270 30.36 -16.42 -2.74
CA ASP A 270 29.96 -15.21 -2.05
C ASP A 270 30.81 -14.96 -0.80
N LEU A 271 31.24 -13.72 -0.59
CA LEU A 271 32.04 -13.32 0.57
C LEU A 271 31.28 -13.50 1.89
N PHE A 272 29.96 -13.41 1.86
CA PHE A 272 29.06 -13.56 2.99
C PHE A 272 28.45 -14.97 3.08
N PHE A 273 28.92 -15.92 2.27
CA PHE A 273 28.36 -17.27 2.22
C PHE A 273 28.18 -17.90 3.61
N PHE A 274 29.23 -17.93 4.44
CA PHE A 274 29.17 -18.59 5.75
C PHE A 274 28.21 -17.93 6.74
N THR A 275 27.98 -16.62 6.61
CA THR A 275 27.01 -15.90 7.45
C THR A 275 25.58 -16.09 6.97
N LEU A 276 25.38 -16.30 5.67
CA LEU A 276 24.06 -16.36 5.04
C LEU A 276 23.54 -17.79 4.81
N TYR A 277 24.43 -18.78 4.85
CA TYR A 277 24.09 -20.18 4.62
C TYR A 277 23.02 -20.70 5.59
N ASN A 278 21.93 -21.26 5.05
CA ASN A 278 20.80 -21.83 5.80
C ASN A 278 20.12 -20.84 6.78
N GLN A 279 20.22 -19.54 6.52
CA GLN A 279 19.50 -18.55 7.33
C GLN A 279 17.98 -18.72 7.17
N PRO A 280 17.22 -18.96 8.24
CA PRO A 280 15.76 -19.08 8.15
C PRO A 280 15.10 -17.71 7.88
N MET A 281 13.80 -17.70 7.61
CA MET A 281 12.99 -16.50 7.79
C MET A 281 12.73 -16.33 9.29
N TYR A 282 13.22 -15.26 9.90
CA TYR A 282 13.18 -15.12 11.36
C TYR A 282 11.77 -14.89 11.89
N LEU A 283 10.90 -14.28 11.10
CA LEU A 283 9.49 -14.16 11.43
C LEU A 283 8.79 -15.52 11.47
N ASP A 284 9.13 -16.43 10.55
CA ASP A 284 8.65 -17.83 10.59
C ASP A 284 9.16 -18.58 11.81
N VAL A 285 10.43 -18.38 12.20
CA VAL A 285 10.99 -18.94 13.44
C VAL A 285 10.25 -18.41 14.68
N TYR A 286 10.03 -17.10 14.74
CA TYR A 286 9.34 -16.44 15.85
C TYR A 286 7.90 -16.95 16.01
N ASN A 287 7.15 -16.98 14.91
CA ASN A 287 5.76 -17.41 14.90
C ASN A 287 5.57 -18.90 15.26
N ASN A 288 6.62 -19.71 15.13
CA ASN A 288 6.60 -21.15 15.38
C ASN A 288 7.43 -21.57 16.61
N GLY A 289 7.55 -20.68 17.60
CA GLY A 289 8.12 -21.02 18.91
C GLY A 289 9.62 -21.30 18.89
N GLY A 290 10.36 -20.66 17.98
CA GLY A 290 11.82 -20.78 17.88
C GLY A 290 12.31 -21.84 16.91
N THR A 291 11.42 -22.54 16.20
CA THR A 291 11.77 -23.49 15.14
C THR A 291 11.07 -23.05 13.84
N PRO A 292 11.77 -22.91 12.70
CA PRO A 292 11.11 -22.53 11.46
C PRO A 292 10.14 -23.63 11.01
N ALA A 293 8.94 -23.25 10.58
CA ALA A 293 7.98 -24.17 9.95
C ALA A 293 8.36 -24.45 8.49
N HIS A 294 9.06 -23.53 7.84
CA HIS A 294 9.42 -23.62 6.44
C HIS A 294 10.94 -23.65 6.24
N THR A 295 11.39 -24.43 5.26
CA THR A 295 12.80 -24.45 4.85
C THR A 295 13.01 -23.49 3.70
N VAL A 296 13.91 -22.52 3.87
CA VAL A 296 14.30 -21.62 2.78
C VAL A 296 15.10 -22.41 1.72
N PRO A 297 14.68 -22.43 0.45
CA PRO A 297 15.37 -23.17 -0.62
C PRO A 297 16.81 -22.71 -0.84
N ASN A 298 17.59 -23.55 -1.53
CA ASN A 298 18.95 -23.24 -1.98
C ASN A 298 19.88 -22.74 -0.85
N ASN A 299 19.70 -23.28 0.37
CA ASN A 299 20.46 -22.88 1.54
C ASN A 299 20.46 -21.35 1.79
N SER A 300 19.32 -20.71 1.50
CA SER A 300 19.10 -19.27 1.64
C SER A 300 19.91 -18.39 0.68
N GLN A 301 20.47 -18.96 -0.40
CA GLN A 301 21.22 -18.21 -1.41
C GLN A 301 20.40 -17.07 -2.06
N PHE A 302 19.10 -17.23 -2.26
CA PHE A 302 18.29 -16.20 -2.94
C PHE A 302 17.42 -15.41 -1.96
N LYS A 303 17.73 -15.46 -0.67
CA LYS A 303 16.98 -14.71 0.33
C LYS A 303 17.23 -13.21 0.11
N CYS A 304 16.17 -12.41 0.21
CA CYS A 304 16.33 -10.96 0.21
C CYS A 304 16.70 -10.45 1.61
N TYR A 305 17.64 -9.51 1.68
CA TYR A 305 18.15 -8.93 2.92
C TYR A 305 17.99 -7.41 2.96
N ASP A 306 17.77 -6.87 4.16
CA ASP A 306 18.17 -5.49 4.47
C ASP A 306 19.71 -5.44 4.55
N GLY A 307 20.32 -4.34 4.11
CA GLY A 307 21.76 -4.12 4.22
C GLY A 307 22.59 -4.44 2.98
N MET A 308 23.92 -4.32 3.12
CA MET A 308 24.90 -4.29 2.02
C MET A 308 25.14 -5.61 1.26
N HIS A 309 24.40 -6.68 1.54
CA HIS A 309 24.52 -7.91 0.74
C HIS A 309 23.69 -7.83 -0.56
N ASN A 310 22.49 -7.27 -0.47
CA ASN A 310 21.68 -6.91 -1.63
C ASN A 310 21.86 -5.42 -1.93
N TRP A 311 22.75 -5.10 -2.86
CA TRP A 311 23.11 -3.71 -3.15
C TRP A 311 21.97 -2.93 -3.82
N ASN A 312 21.51 -3.40 -4.97
CA ASN A 312 20.44 -2.78 -5.74
C ASN A 312 19.47 -3.83 -6.22
N GLN A 313 18.23 -3.76 -5.76
CA GLN A 313 17.20 -4.76 -6.01
C GLN A 313 15.83 -4.09 -6.13
N LEU A 314 15.00 -4.70 -6.97
CA LEU A 314 13.59 -4.37 -7.14
C LEU A 314 12.78 -5.66 -6.98
N GLN A 315 11.77 -5.69 -6.10
CA GLN A 315 10.97 -6.88 -5.85
C GLN A 315 9.51 -6.53 -5.52
N PRO A 316 8.51 -7.28 -6.00
CA PRO A 316 7.12 -7.05 -5.62
C PRO A 316 6.93 -7.11 -4.10
N VAL A 317 6.38 -6.05 -3.51
CA VAL A 317 6.11 -5.99 -2.07
C VAL A 317 5.01 -4.99 -1.78
N PRO A 318 4.09 -5.27 -0.84
CA PRO A 318 3.19 -4.26 -0.30
C PRO A 318 3.90 -3.35 0.71
N TYR A 319 3.29 -2.23 1.05
CA TYR A 319 3.63 -1.46 2.25
C TYR A 319 2.65 -1.82 3.39
N ASP A 320 2.99 -1.49 4.63
CA ASP A 320 2.09 -1.75 5.77
C ASP A 320 0.75 -1.01 5.61
N GLY A 321 -0.34 -1.63 6.05
CA GLY A 321 -1.63 -0.96 6.15
C GLY A 321 -2.48 -0.88 4.88
N MET A 322 -1.94 -1.19 3.71
CA MET A 322 -2.71 -1.26 2.45
C MET A 322 -3.78 -2.37 2.48
N TYR A 323 -4.95 -2.13 1.91
CA TYR A 323 -5.96 -3.16 1.63
C TYR A 323 -6.58 -2.98 0.25
N GLN A 324 -7.11 -4.07 -0.30
CA GLN A 324 -7.80 -4.08 -1.59
C GLN A 324 -8.96 -5.10 -1.62
N PHE A 325 -10.04 -4.70 -2.27
CA PHE A 325 -11.20 -5.48 -2.65
C PHE A 325 -11.36 -5.48 -4.18
N PRO A 326 -11.74 -6.59 -4.83
CA PRO A 326 -11.94 -7.92 -4.23
C PRO A 326 -10.68 -8.46 -3.56
N SER A 327 -10.85 -9.07 -2.38
CA SER A 327 -9.72 -9.66 -1.68
C SER A 327 -9.23 -10.87 -2.44
N ILE A 328 -7.92 -11.02 -2.62
CA ILE A 328 -7.30 -12.22 -3.18
C ILE A 328 -6.53 -12.91 -2.07
N VAL A 329 -7.02 -14.06 -1.64
CA VAL A 329 -6.41 -14.82 -0.54
C VAL A 329 -5.31 -15.76 -1.02
N ASN A 330 -5.38 -16.20 -2.29
CA ASN A 330 -4.44 -17.18 -2.82
C ASN A 330 -4.21 -16.99 -4.31
N ARG A 331 -2.97 -17.29 -4.72
CA ARG A 331 -2.54 -17.24 -6.11
C ARG A 331 -1.84 -18.53 -6.48
N ASP A 332 -2.01 -18.94 -7.73
CA ASP A 332 -1.23 -20.03 -8.31
C ASP A 332 0.25 -19.62 -8.34
N PRO A 333 1.16 -20.41 -7.75
CA PRO A 333 2.56 -20.03 -7.56
C PRO A 333 3.36 -19.99 -8.88
N THR A 334 2.79 -20.51 -9.98
CA THR A 334 3.42 -20.44 -11.31
C THR A 334 2.90 -19.23 -12.09
N SER A 335 1.59 -19.15 -12.28
CA SER A 335 0.91 -18.17 -13.13
C SER A 335 0.58 -16.84 -12.44
N GLY A 336 0.56 -16.79 -11.10
CA GLY A 336 0.14 -15.62 -10.33
C GLY A 336 -1.36 -15.31 -10.39
N ALA A 337 -2.14 -16.12 -11.12
CA ALA A 337 -3.58 -15.99 -11.20
C ALA A 337 -4.23 -16.29 -9.84
N ALA A 338 -5.36 -15.64 -9.53
CA ALA A 338 -6.14 -15.98 -8.35
C ALA A 338 -6.59 -17.45 -8.43
N ALA A 339 -6.31 -18.22 -7.38
CA ALA A 339 -6.51 -19.66 -7.39
C ALA A 339 -7.11 -20.13 -6.06
N ASN A 340 -7.93 -21.18 -6.13
CA ASN A 340 -8.41 -21.85 -4.93
C ASN A 340 -7.29 -22.65 -4.28
N VAL A 341 -7.28 -22.72 -2.95
CA VAL A 341 -6.34 -23.56 -2.22
C VAL A 341 -6.77 -25.02 -2.33
N PRO A 342 -5.91 -25.93 -2.83
CA PRO A 342 -6.19 -27.36 -2.76
C PRO A 342 -6.37 -27.80 -1.29
N GLY A 343 -7.58 -28.25 -0.92
CA GLY A 343 -7.89 -28.76 0.43
C GLY A 343 -8.36 -27.71 1.46
N SER A 344 -8.56 -26.44 1.07
CA SER A 344 -9.17 -25.45 1.98
C SER A 344 -10.67 -25.67 2.14
N THR A 345 -11.14 -25.79 3.38
CA THR A 345 -12.57 -25.76 3.73
C THR A 345 -13.15 -24.35 3.77
N THR A 346 -12.33 -23.31 3.65
CA THR A 346 -12.74 -21.90 3.60
C THR A 346 -12.71 -21.29 2.20
N ASN A 347 -12.28 -22.05 1.18
CA ASN A 347 -12.35 -21.60 -0.21
C ASN A 347 -12.45 -22.75 -1.25
N PRO A 348 -13.59 -23.46 -1.33
CA PRO A 348 -13.93 -24.25 -2.51
C PRO A 348 -14.85 -23.44 -3.44
N ALA A 349 -14.33 -22.97 -4.57
CA ALA A 349 -15.19 -22.68 -5.71
C ALA A 349 -15.91 -23.98 -6.08
N GLY A 350 -17.21 -24.04 -5.87
CA GLY A 350 -17.97 -25.26 -6.11
C GLY A 350 -19.41 -25.25 -5.61
N THR A 351 -19.68 -25.09 -4.30
CA THR A 351 -21.03 -25.40 -3.76
C THR A 351 -21.44 -24.68 -2.46
N GLY A 352 -21.08 -23.40 -2.24
CA GLY A 352 -21.86 -22.50 -1.37
C GLY A 352 -21.12 -21.85 -0.18
N THR A 353 -20.75 -20.58 -0.37
CA THR A 353 -20.23 -19.56 0.58
C THR A 353 -18.88 -19.86 1.26
N PRO A 354 -17.85 -18.97 1.26
CA PRO A 354 -17.48 -17.79 0.44
C PRO A 354 -16.80 -18.09 -0.93
N GLY A 355 -16.65 -17.04 -1.77
CA GLY A 355 -15.99 -17.04 -3.09
C GLY A 355 -16.87 -17.45 -4.29
N LEU A 356 -17.38 -16.49 -5.09
CA LEU A 356 -17.96 -16.79 -6.42
C LEU A 356 -16.88 -16.99 -7.50
N MET A 357 -15.69 -16.44 -7.26
CA MET A 357 -14.55 -16.47 -8.16
C MET A 357 -13.34 -17.06 -7.44
N ALA A 358 -12.49 -17.78 -8.19
CA ALA A 358 -11.38 -18.53 -7.60
C ALA A 358 -10.41 -17.63 -6.82
N GLY A 359 -9.99 -18.09 -5.63
CA GLY A 359 -8.97 -17.42 -4.82
C GLY A 359 -9.36 -16.10 -4.15
N SER A 360 -10.66 -15.74 -4.15
CA SER A 360 -11.18 -14.53 -3.52
C SER A 360 -12.14 -14.85 -2.37
N ASN A 361 -12.19 -14.02 -1.31
CA ASN A 361 -13.26 -14.14 -0.29
C ASN A 361 -14.57 -13.47 -0.73
N CYS A 362 -14.55 -12.71 -1.82
CA CYS A 362 -15.69 -11.96 -2.31
C CYS A 362 -16.85 -12.87 -2.73
N THR A 363 -17.99 -12.72 -2.07
CA THR A 363 -19.18 -13.56 -2.26
C THR A 363 -20.13 -13.08 -3.35
N ILE A 364 -19.90 -11.88 -3.88
CA ILE A 364 -20.71 -11.27 -4.95
C ILE A 364 -19.91 -10.97 -6.22
N CYS A 365 -18.62 -11.30 -6.22
CA CYS A 365 -17.74 -10.92 -7.31
C CYS A 365 -18.14 -11.59 -8.61
N VAL A 366 -18.00 -10.83 -9.69
CA VAL A 366 -18.22 -11.27 -11.06
C VAL A 366 -16.88 -11.36 -11.78
N ALA A 367 -16.85 -12.06 -12.91
CA ALA A 367 -15.68 -12.05 -13.77
C ALA A 367 -15.50 -10.68 -14.44
N ASN A 368 -14.29 -10.12 -14.36
CA ASN A 368 -13.89 -8.96 -15.14
C ASN A 368 -14.09 -9.29 -16.63
N PRO A 369 -14.78 -8.43 -17.39
CA PRO A 369 -15.11 -8.71 -18.79
C PRO A 369 -13.87 -8.79 -19.71
N THR A 370 -12.72 -8.25 -19.28
CA THR A 370 -11.48 -8.20 -20.07
C THR A 370 -10.58 -9.41 -19.81
N ASP A 371 -10.36 -9.77 -18.55
CA ASP A 371 -9.35 -10.76 -18.17
C ASP A 371 -9.88 -11.89 -17.27
N GLY A 372 -11.17 -11.86 -16.91
CA GLY A 372 -11.82 -12.89 -16.09
C GLY A 372 -11.43 -12.86 -14.61
N THR A 373 -10.63 -11.89 -14.15
CA THR A 373 -10.27 -11.76 -12.74
C THR A 373 -11.48 -11.37 -11.88
N PRO A 374 -11.45 -11.63 -10.55
CA PRO A 374 -12.54 -11.21 -9.67
C PRO A 374 -12.72 -9.68 -9.71
N MET A 375 -13.96 -9.24 -9.92
CA MET A 375 -14.34 -7.82 -9.97
C MET A 375 -15.61 -7.57 -9.15
N LEU A 376 -15.67 -6.44 -8.44
CA LEU A 376 -16.90 -6.05 -7.74
C LEU A 376 -17.99 -5.65 -8.76
N PRO A 377 -19.26 -6.06 -8.56
CA PRO A 377 -20.35 -5.52 -9.37
C PRO A 377 -20.57 -4.03 -9.07
N SER A 378 -21.30 -3.34 -9.94
CA SER A 378 -21.69 -1.95 -9.67
C SER A 378 -22.61 -1.87 -8.45
N GLY A 379 -22.30 -0.97 -7.52
CA GLY A 379 -23.10 -0.80 -6.30
C GLY A 379 -22.51 0.26 -5.38
N GLN A 380 -23.22 0.51 -4.29
CA GLN A 380 -22.70 1.26 -3.15
C GLN A 380 -22.18 0.28 -2.11
N TYR A 381 -21.06 0.63 -1.48
CA TYR A 381 -20.35 -0.23 -0.57
C TYR A 381 -19.98 0.53 0.70
N VAL A 382 -19.93 -0.14 1.83
CA VAL A 382 -19.38 0.43 3.06
C VAL A 382 -18.16 -0.37 3.44
N VAL A 383 -17.02 0.31 3.55
CA VAL A 383 -15.79 -0.25 4.08
C VAL A 383 -15.77 -0.04 5.58
N GLU A 384 -15.58 -1.10 6.35
CA GLU A 384 -15.44 -1.07 7.80
C GLU A 384 -14.04 -1.53 8.21
N MET A 385 -13.41 -0.75 9.08
CA MET A 385 -12.19 -1.13 9.78
C MET A 385 -12.53 -1.60 11.21
N LEU A 386 -12.11 -2.81 11.58
CA LEU A 386 -12.21 -3.27 12.96
C LEU A 386 -11.01 -2.77 13.76
N VAL A 387 -11.28 -1.91 14.76
CA VAL A 387 -10.25 -1.33 15.61
C VAL A 387 -9.45 -2.45 16.30
N PRO A 388 -8.14 -2.58 16.03
CA PRO A 388 -7.33 -3.64 16.61
C PRO A 388 -7.10 -3.44 18.12
N PRO A 389 -6.82 -4.51 18.89
CA PRO A 389 -6.55 -4.39 20.33
C PRO A 389 -5.41 -3.42 20.62
N GLY A 390 -5.62 -2.52 21.60
CA GLY A 390 -4.62 -1.51 21.99
C GLY A 390 -4.67 -0.22 21.18
N TYR A 391 -5.52 -0.14 20.14
CA TYR A 391 -5.77 1.07 19.37
C TYR A 391 -7.13 1.67 19.71
N GLU A 392 -7.26 2.97 19.49
CA GLU A 392 -8.53 3.67 19.56
C GLU A 392 -8.82 4.33 18.21
N LEU A 393 -10.11 4.39 17.86
CA LEU A 393 -10.55 5.12 16.69
C LEU A 393 -10.42 6.61 16.94
N VAL A 394 -9.89 7.35 15.96
CA VAL A 394 -9.83 8.80 15.99
C VAL A 394 -11.22 9.41 15.87
N LYS A 395 -11.50 10.33 16.79
CA LYS A 395 -12.77 11.00 17.00
C LYS A 395 -12.61 12.52 16.94
N GLU A 396 -13.72 13.23 16.94
CA GLU A 396 -13.78 14.69 16.99
C GLU A 396 -13.02 15.29 18.19
N GLU A 397 -13.09 14.64 19.35
CA GLU A 397 -12.38 15.05 20.57
C GLU A 397 -10.88 14.73 20.57
N ASP A 398 -10.34 13.95 19.63
CA ASP A 398 -8.92 13.52 19.68
C ASP A 398 -7.97 14.54 19.01
N LYS A 399 -8.31 15.84 18.98
CA LYS A 399 -7.55 16.89 18.29
C LYS A 399 -6.29 17.33 19.04
N ASN A 400 -5.10 17.08 18.52
CA ASN A 400 -3.87 17.22 19.33
C ASN A 400 -2.74 18.10 18.77
N ILE A 401 -2.89 18.77 17.61
CA ILE A 401 -1.80 19.54 16.99
C ILE A 401 -1.98 21.06 17.00
N LEU A 402 -3.20 21.55 17.23
CA LEU A 402 -3.53 23.00 17.24
C LEU A 402 -3.99 23.50 18.61
N ILE A 403 -3.87 22.67 19.64
CA ILE A 403 -4.31 22.96 21.00
C ILE A 403 -3.09 22.75 21.88
N GLY A 404 -2.48 23.85 22.33
CA GLY A 404 -1.52 23.87 23.43
C GLY A 404 -2.16 24.49 24.66
N ASP A 405 -1.40 24.64 25.76
CA ASP A 405 -1.86 25.33 26.97
C ASP A 405 -2.57 26.63 26.60
N ASN A 406 -3.89 26.65 26.75
CA ASN A 406 -4.67 27.83 26.46
C ASN A 406 -4.27 28.89 27.49
N TYR A 407 -3.70 30.02 27.07
CA TYR A 407 -3.37 31.11 27.99
C TYR A 407 -4.66 31.68 28.56
N ILE A 408 -5.05 31.20 29.74
CA ILE A 408 -6.11 31.81 30.53
C ILE A 408 -5.52 33.10 31.09
N ALA A 409 -5.68 34.21 30.36
CA ALA A 409 -5.37 35.52 30.89
C ALA A 409 -6.15 35.68 32.22
N PRO A 410 -5.49 35.99 33.35
CA PRO A 410 -6.22 36.28 34.57
C PRO A 410 -7.08 37.51 34.31
N VAL A 411 -8.38 37.30 34.09
CA VAL A 411 -9.33 38.39 33.91
C VAL A 411 -9.63 38.94 35.29
N THR A 412 -8.78 39.83 35.80
CA THR A 412 -9.18 40.74 36.86
C THR A 412 -10.25 41.66 36.28
N VAL A 413 -11.52 41.31 36.53
CA VAL A 413 -12.67 42.16 36.17
C VAL A 413 -12.54 43.47 36.96
N GLN A 414 -11.96 44.49 36.32
CA GLN A 414 -11.71 45.79 36.95
C GLN A 414 -13.00 46.62 37.11
N PHE A 415 -14.08 46.26 36.41
CA PHE A 415 -15.40 46.87 36.53
C PHE A 415 -16.51 45.81 36.49
N PRO A 416 -17.11 45.43 37.63
CA PRO A 416 -18.27 44.54 37.64
C PRO A 416 -19.44 45.25 36.95
N GLY A 417 -19.99 44.66 35.90
CA GLY A 417 -21.28 45.09 35.32
C GLY A 417 -21.27 45.73 33.93
N LEU A 418 -20.10 45.99 33.30
CA LEU A 418 -20.05 46.53 31.93
C LEU A 418 -19.33 45.64 30.90
N GLY A 419 -18.57 44.63 31.34
CA GLY A 419 -17.85 43.70 30.45
C GLY A 419 -18.49 42.31 30.28
N GLY A 420 -19.58 42.00 30.98
CA GLY A 420 -20.18 40.65 31.00
C GLY A 420 -21.31 40.40 29.99
N SER A 421 -21.78 41.43 29.27
CA SER A 421 -23.02 41.35 28.48
C SER A 421 -22.98 42.01 27.10
N ILE A 422 -21.83 42.46 26.61
CA ILE A 422 -21.72 42.90 25.21
C ILE A 422 -21.32 41.69 24.36
N TYR A 423 -22.30 40.87 24.04
CA TYR A 423 -22.20 39.92 22.95
C TYR A 423 -22.63 40.65 21.67
N ILE A 424 -21.69 40.91 20.76
CA ILE A 424 -22.06 41.25 19.38
C ILE A 424 -22.58 39.95 18.76
N LEU A 425 -23.87 39.66 19.00
CA LEU A 425 -24.57 38.58 18.30
C LEU A 425 -24.87 39.05 16.87
N PRO A 426 -24.74 38.19 15.85
CA PRO A 426 -25.39 38.44 14.57
C PRO A 426 -26.89 38.63 14.79
N ASP A 427 -27.55 39.35 13.89
CA ASP A 427 -28.95 39.73 14.08
C ASP A 427 -29.85 38.52 14.40
N GLN A 428 -30.91 38.76 15.16
CA GLN A 428 -31.75 37.67 15.64
C GLN A 428 -32.47 36.94 14.50
N ALA A 429 -32.52 37.50 13.28
CA ALA A 429 -33.13 36.89 12.11
C ALA A 429 -32.20 35.84 11.46
N SER A 430 -30.90 36.06 11.47
CA SER A 430 -29.88 35.10 11.02
C SER A 430 -29.69 33.96 12.04
N VAL A 431 -29.85 34.24 13.33
CA VAL A 431 -29.96 33.21 14.37
C VAL A 431 -31.28 32.42 14.24
N ALA A 432 -32.41 33.10 14.00
CA ALA A 432 -33.72 32.45 13.85
C ALA A 432 -33.85 31.58 12.59
N ALA A 433 -33.14 31.90 11.50
CA ALA A 433 -33.13 31.10 10.28
C ALA A 433 -32.48 29.71 10.47
N VAL A 434 -31.56 29.58 11.44
CA VAL A 434 -30.93 28.31 11.85
C VAL A 434 -31.77 27.58 12.92
N TYR A 435 -32.72 28.27 13.55
CA TYR A 435 -33.55 27.82 14.68
C TYR A 435 -34.92 27.24 14.27
N ASN A 436 -35.22 27.12 12.97
CA ASN A 436 -36.56 26.74 12.53
C ASN A 436 -36.79 25.22 12.65
N GLY A 437 -37.70 24.82 13.55
CA GLY A 437 -38.04 23.44 13.93
C GLY A 437 -38.63 22.55 12.83
N ASN A 438 -38.58 22.97 11.56
CA ASN A 438 -39.02 22.18 10.40
C ASN A 438 -37.88 21.43 9.67
N GLN A 439 -36.64 21.47 10.19
CA GLN A 439 -35.44 20.95 9.49
C GLN A 439 -35.00 19.52 9.86
N GLY A 440 -35.72 18.79 10.73
CA GLY A 440 -35.39 17.39 11.05
C GLY A 440 -33.93 17.20 11.50
N ALA A 441 -33.28 16.11 11.08
CA ALA A 441 -31.92 15.71 11.48
C ALA A 441 -30.78 16.72 11.12
N ALA A 442 -31.10 17.86 10.51
CA ALA A 442 -30.15 18.92 10.15
C ALA A 442 -30.06 20.07 11.16
N SER A 443 -30.85 20.07 12.26
CA SER A 443 -30.81 21.18 13.22
C SER A 443 -29.66 21.06 14.23
N GLY A 444 -28.70 21.96 14.09
CA GLY A 444 -27.53 22.29 14.93
C GLY A 444 -27.75 22.59 16.42
N PHE A 445 -28.80 22.09 17.07
CA PHE A 445 -29.16 22.54 18.42
C PHE A 445 -28.31 21.87 19.50
N ASN A 446 -27.30 22.59 20.02
CA ASN A 446 -26.67 22.30 21.31
C ASN A 446 -27.19 23.31 22.37
N PRO A 447 -28.06 22.89 23.32
CA PRO A 447 -28.59 23.76 24.36
C PRO A 447 -27.57 24.21 25.42
N THR A 448 -26.35 23.64 25.46
CA THR A 448 -25.34 23.94 26.48
C THR A 448 -24.15 24.76 25.96
N ASN A 449 -24.01 24.98 24.65
CA ASN A 449 -22.91 25.78 24.10
C ASN A 449 -23.31 26.57 22.83
N ALA A 450 -23.46 27.89 22.98
CA ALA A 450 -23.89 28.80 21.91
C ALA A 450 -22.76 29.28 20.98
N GLN A 451 -21.50 28.88 21.21
CA GLN A 451 -20.34 29.52 20.58
C GLN A 451 -19.80 28.86 19.29
N ASN A 452 -20.33 27.72 18.82
CA ASN A 452 -19.86 27.15 17.55
C ASN A 452 -20.91 26.30 16.79
N PRO A 453 -21.91 26.91 16.13
CA PRO A 453 -22.92 26.19 15.39
C PRO A 453 -22.51 26.02 13.92
N SER A 454 -21.64 25.04 13.65
CA SER A 454 -21.79 24.32 12.39
C SER A 454 -21.46 22.86 12.66
N GLN A 455 -22.43 21.95 12.48
CA GLN A 455 -22.19 20.51 12.65
C GLN A 455 -21.24 19.94 11.59
N THR A 456 -20.95 20.75 10.56
CA THR A 456 -20.35 20.32 9.29
C THR A 456 -19.52 21.40 8.61
N PHE A 457 -19.08 22.45 9.31
CA PHE A 457 -18.48 23.64 8.66
C PHE A 457 -19.37 24.30 7.60
N GLY A 458 -20.69 24.11 7.68
CA GLY A 458 -21.65 24.56 6.65
C GLY A 458 -21.78 23.62 5.45
N ARG A 459 -21.25 22.39 5.53
CA ARG A 459 -21.27 21.36 4.47
C ARG A 459 -22.36 20.30 4.71
N GLN A 460 -22.74 19.54 3.68
CA GLN A 460 -23.55 18.33 3.86
C GLN A 460 -22.63 17.11 4.08
N SER A 461 -22.59 16.58 5.30
CA SER A 461 -21.69 15.45 5.69
C SER A 461 -22.02 14.13 5.00
N SER A 462 -23.23 13.98 4.45
CA SER A 462 -23.66 12.80 3.69
C SER A 462 -23.14 12.75 2.24
N LEU A 463 -22.41 13.78 1.79
CA LEU A 463 -21.84 13.84 0.45
C LEU A 463 -20.31 13.67 0.50
N SER A 464 -19.71 13.16 -0.58
CA SER A 464 -18.26 13.13 -0.74
C SER A 464 -17.68 14.54 -0.99
N SER A 465 -16.45 14.79 -0.55
CA SER A 465 -15.68 16.02 -0.84
C SER A 465 -14.39 15.69 -1.55
N GLY A 466 -13.83 16.66 -2.27
CA GLY A 466 -12.48 16.58 -2.82
C GLY A 466 -11.58 17.65 -2.23
N GLU A 467 -10.28 17.38 -2.17
CA GLU A 467 -9.26 18.45 -2.10
C GLU A 467 -9.37 19.31 -3.38
N GLY A 468 -9.47 20.64 -3.24
CA GLY A 468 -9.56 21.53 -4.40
C GLY A 468 -8.18 21.80 -5.01
N ASP A 469 -8.04 21.64 -6.32
CA ASP A 469 -6.88 22.00 -7.20
C ASP A 469 -5.47 21.92 -6.57
N THR A 470 -5.24 20.90 -5.74
CA THR A 470 -3.93 20.46 -5.27
C THR A 470 -3.66 19.08 -5.88
N GLY A 471 -2.39 18.72 -6.06
CA GLY A 471 -1.96 17.55 -6.84
C GLY A 471 -2.46 16.18 -6.34
N SER A 472 -3.12 16.12 -5.19
CA SER A 472 -3.83 14.98 -4.60
C SER A 472 -5.34 15.18 -4.72
N VAL A 473 -5.98 14.61 -5.74
CA VAL A 473 -7.47 14.61 -5.81
C VAL A 473 -7.99 13.50 -4.90
N GLU A 474 -7.87 13.66 -3.58
CA GLU A 474 -8.46 12.72 -2.63
C GLU A 474 -9.96 12.93 -2.51
N ILE A 475 -10.72 11.84 -2.46
CA ILE A 475 -12.17 11.86 -2.20
C ILE A 475 -12.40 11.49 -0.74
N PHE A 476 -12.95 12.41 0.03
CA PHE A 476 -13.33 12.19 1.42
C PHE A 476 -14.73 11.57 1.50
N TRP A 477 -14.77 10.26 1.61
CA TRP A 477 -15.99 9.48 1.75
C TRP A 477 -16.69 9.74 3.09
N PRO A 478 -18.04 9.86 3.13
CA PRO A 478 -18.80 10.07 4.35
C PRO A 478 -18.56 8.98 5.41
N CYS A 479 -18.41 9.42 6.67
CA CYS A 479 -18.40 8.51 7.80
C CYS A 479 -19.83 8.00 8.08
N VAL A 480 -20.00 6.69 8.16
CA VAL A 480 -21.30 6.01 8.33
C VAL A 480 -21.30 4.98 9.45
N GLY A 481 -20.34 5.11 10.38
CA GLY A 481 -20.25 4.29 11.58
C GLY A 481 -21.36 4.58 12.59
N THR A 482 -21.23 4.04 13.80
CA THR A 482 -22.23 4.26 14.86
C THR A 482 -22.37 5.76 15.17
N THR A 483 -23.60 6.27 15.22
CA THR A 483 -23.86 7.66 15.60
C THR A 483 -23.65 7.86 17.10
N ARG A 484 -22.96 8.93 17.47
CA ARG A 484 -22.75 9.34 18.87
C ARG A 484 -22.90 10.85 19.01
N ILE A 485 -23.03 11.31 20.26
CA ILE A 485 -22.91 12.73 20.59
C ILE A 485 -21.44 13.02 20.86
N VAL A 486 -20.88 14.04 20.23
CA VAL A 486 -19.52 14.50 20.49
C VAL A 486 -19.47 15.12 21.91
N PRO A 487 -18.51 14.72 22.76
CA PRO A 487 -18.33 15.30 24.09
C PRO A 487 -18.18 16.83 24.04
N ASP A 488 -18.52 17.51 25.14
CA ASP A 488 -18.38 18.97 25.20
C ASP A 488 -16.91 19.43 25.21
N PHE A 489 -16.02 18.60 25.77
CA PHE A 489 -14.60 18.91 25.96
C PHE A 489 -13.70 17.85 25.34
N ILE A 490 -12.54 18.28 24.86
CA ILE A 490 -11.49 17.38 24.34
C ILE A 490 -10.75 16.64 25.45
N SER A 491 -10.59 17.29 26.61
CA SER A 491 -9.86 16.70 27.73
C SER A 491 -10.76 15.83 28.59
N LEU A 492 -10.19 14.73 29.12
CA LEU A 492 -10.76 13.97 30.24
C LEU A 492 -10.89 14.84 31.51
N PHE A 493 -10.18 15.97 31.58
CA PHE A 493 -10.25 16.95 32.64
C PHE A 493 -11.09 18.15 32.20
N PRO A 494 -12.41 18.18 32.48
CA PRO A 494 -13.30 19.26 32.04
C PRO A 494 -12.92 20.64 32.59
N GLN A 495 -12.06 20.71 33.61
CA GLN A 495 -11.51 21.96 34.15
C GLN A 495 -10.55 22.67 33.18
N SER A 496 -10.03 21.96 32.17
CA SER A 496 -9.26 22.58 31.09
C SER A 496 -10.10 23.54 30.24
N THR A 497 -11.43 23.38 30.24
CA THR A 497 -12.39 24.18 29.45
C THR A 497 -12.12 24.20 27.95
N GLU A 498 -11.34 23.25 27.45
CA GLU A 498 -11.03 23.11 26.03
C GLU A 498 -12.20 22.42 25.33
N VAL A 499 -12.94 23.18 24.52
CA VAL A 499 -14.14 22.72 23.83
C VAL A 499 -13.75 21.77 22.69
N ALA A 500 -14.38 20.59 22.63
CA ALA A 500 -14.17 19.68 21.52
C ALA A 500 -14.76 20.26 20.23
N PRO A 501 -14.12 20.05 19.07
CA PRO A 501 -14.74 20.33 17.79
C PRO A 501 -16.10 19.64 17.67
N PHE A 502 -17.13 20.36 17.23
CA PHE A 502 -18.51 19.86 17.12
C PHE A 502 -19.16 19.41 18.45
N ALA A 503 -18.71 19.92 19.60
CA ALA A 503 -19.31 19.67 20.92
C ALA A 503 -20.86 19.63 20.91
N GLY A 504 -21.43 18.52 21.39
CA GLY A 504 -22.87 18.29 21.47
C GLY A 504 -23.56 17.91 20.15
N ALA A 505 -22.85 17.88 19.02
CA ALA A 505 -23.40 17.43 17.75
C ALA A 505 -23.52 15.90 17.69
N LYS A 506 -24.52 15.41 16.95
CA LYS A 506 -24.64 13.98 16.61
C LYS A 506 -23.82 13.69 15.36
N ARG A 507 -22.78 12.87 15.47
CA ARG A 507 -21.88 12.52 14.36
C ARG A 507 -21.64 11.01 14.27
N HIS A 508 -21.42 10.53 13.05
CA HIS A 508 -21.05 9.15 12.77
C HIS A 508 -19.57 8.94 13.02
N LEU A 509 -19.22 7.81 13.64
CA LEU A 509 -17.84 7.34 13.69
C LEU A 509 -17.31 7.03 12.28
N CYS A 510 -15.98 7.19 12.11
CA CYS A 510 -15.28 7.01 10.84
C CYS A 510 -14.59 5.64 10.72
N ASP A 511 -14.93 4.67 11.58
CA ASP A 511 -14.61 3.25 11.42
C ASP A 511 -15.29 2.66 10.18
N ARG A 512 -16.36 3.29 9.69
CA ARG A 512 -17.04 2.93 8.44
C ARG A 512 -17.13 4.10 7.48
N LYS A 513 -16.78 3.88 6.21
CA LYS A 513 -16.89 4.87 5.12
C LYS A 513 -17.71 4.31 3.94
N LEU A 514 -18.60 5.13 3.38
CA LEU A 514 -19.47 4.82 2.23
C LEU A 514 -18.77 4.91 0.87
#